data_AF-A0A2W4J4F6-F1
#
_entry.id   AF-A0A2W4J4F6-F1
#
_cell.length_a   1.000
_cell.length_b   1.000
_cell.length_c   1.000
_cell.angle_alpha   90.00
_cell.angle_beta   90.00
_cell.angle_gamma   90.00
#
_symmetry.space_group_name_H-M   'P 1'
#
loop_
_entity.id
_entity.type
_entity.pdbx_description
1 polymer ?
#
loop_
_entity_poly.entity_id
_entity_poly.type
_entity_poly.pdbx_seq_one_letter_code
_entity_poly.pdbx_strand_id
1 'polypeptide(L)' 'MICEISDTGTGIAAERLTRRDRPSTNTVGGWGLWLAERLTDSMAVRTGPTGTTVRVSAWLSSQPESAVSVLG' A
#
# COMPACT_ATOMS: atom_id res chain seq x y z
N MET A 1 9.51 5.99 -7.61
CA MET A 1 9.58 6.35 -6.18
C MET A 1 9.63 5.08 -5.35
N ILE A 2 10.38 5.10 -4.23
CA ILE A 2 10.34 4.05 -3.21
C ILE A 2 10.00 4.70 -1.87
N CYS A 3 9.10 4.08 -1.12
CA CYS A 3 8.73 4.46 0.24
C CYS A 3 8.98 3.28 1.18
N GLU A 4 9.47 3.56 2.39
CA GLU A 4 9.65 2.56 3.44
C GLU A 4 8.95 3.05 4.71
N ILE A 5 8.07 2.20 5.25
CA ILE A 5 7.36 2.44 6.50
C ILE A 5 7.83 1.40 7.50
N SER A 6 8.24 1.82 8.70
CA SER A 6 8.63 0.92 9.77
C SER A 6 7.92 1.24 11.08
N ASP A 7 7.50 0.20 11.78
CA ASP A 7 6.99 0.25 13.15
C ASP A 7 7.70 -0.81 14.02
N THR A 8 7.53 -0.70 15.34
CA THR A 8 8.09 -1.61 16.35
C THR A 8 7.02 -2.42 17.09
N GLY A 9 5.84 -2.60 16.47
CA GLY A 9 4.75 -3.38 17.03
C GLY A 9 5.02 -4.89 17.04
N THR A 10 4.00 -5.69 17.33
CA THR A 10 4.12 -7.16 17.43
C THR A 10 4.06 -7.89 16.07
N GLY A 11 4.02 -7.14 14.97
CA GLY A 11 3.96 -7.67 13.63
C GLY A 11 2.53 -7.91 13.10
N ILE A 12 2.45 -8.45 11.89
CA ILE A 12 1.22 -8.75 11.16
C ILE A 12 1.09 -10.27 11.03
N ALA A 13 -0.09 -10.80 11.35
CA ALA A 13 -0.38 -12.22 11.20
C ALA A 13 -0.21 -12.68 9.74
N ALA A 14 0.42 -13.84 9.51
CA ALA A 14 0.77 -14.33 8.18
C ALA A 14 -0.46 -14.47 7.27
N GLU A 15 -1.62 -14.85 7.82
CA GLU A 15 -2.88 -15.02 7.10
C GLU A 15 -3.40 -13.69 6.53
N ARG A 16 -3.04 -12.55 7.15
CA ARG A 16 -3.38 -11.22 6.65
C ARG A 16 -2.48 -10.80 5.49
N LEU A 17 -1.27 -11.33 5.40
CA LEU A 17 -0.34 -11.06 4.31
C LEU A 17 -0.59 -11.96 3.08
N THR A 18 -1.10 -13.17 3.29
CA THR A 18 -1.40 -14.11 2.20
C THR A 18 -2.77 -13.87 1.56
N ARG A 19 -3.66 -13.14 2.23
CA ARG A 19 -4.98 -12.79 1.70
C ARG A 19 -4.85 -11.79 0.55
N ARG A 20 -4.93 -12.29 -0.68
CA ARG A 20 -4.97 -11.47 -1.91
C ARG A 20 -6.38 -11.10 -2.37
N ASP A 21 -7.39 -11.78 -1.83
CA ASP A 21 -8.77 -11.54 -2.19
C ASP A 21 -9.24 -10.18 -1.73
N ARG A 22 -10.04 -9.54 -2.59
CA ARG A 22 -10.73 -8.29 -2.24
C ARG A 22 -11.57 -8.53 -0.98
N PRO A 23 -11.37 -7.75 0.10
CA PRO A 23 -12.22 -7.83 1.28
C PRO A 23 -13.69 -7.59 0.89
N SER A 24 -14.62 -8.28 1.55
CA SER A 24 -16.04 -7.98 1.34
C SER A 24 -16.34 -6.57 1.85
N THR A 25 -17.30 -5.89 1.23
CA THR A 25 -17.73 -4.53 1.63
C THR A 25 -18.29 -4.50 3.05
N ASN A 26 -18.78 -5.64 3.56
CA ASN A 26 -19.28 -5.78 4.92
C ASN A 26 -18.21 -6.24 5.93
N THR A 27 -16.96 -6.48 5.47
CA THR A 27 -15.85 -6.84 6.37
C THR A 27 -15.27 -5.57 6.99
N VAL A 28 -15.22 -5.52 8.32
CA VAL A 28 -14.46 -4.49 9.04
C VAL A 28 -12.96 -4.78 8.87
N GLY A 29 -12.28 -3.90 8.14
CA GLY A 29 -10.83 -3.96 7.93
C GLY A 29 -10.37 -4.84 6.76
N GLY A 30 -9.05 -4.96 6.60
CA GLY A 30 -8.41 -5.70 5.50
C GLY A 30 -8.27 -4.91 4.19
N TRP A 31 -8.95 -3.78 4.06
CA TRP A 31 -8.86 -2.91 2.87
C TRP A 31 -7.50 -2.26 2.71
N GLY A 32 -6.83 -1.83 3.79
CA GLY A 32 -5.60 -1.05 3.72
C GLY A 32 -4.47 -1.76 2.94
N LEU A 33 -4.10 -2.97 3.36
CA LEU A 33 -3.04 -3.73 2.70
C LEU A 33 -3.44 -4.15 1.28
N TRP A 34 -4.71 -4.54 1.08
CA TRP A 34 -5.22 -4.90 -0.23
C TRP A 34 -5.17 -3.72 -1.22
N LEU A 35 -5.60 -2.53 -0.79
CA LEU A 35 -5.54 -1.31 -1.60
C LEU A 35 -4.09 -0.93 -1.90
N ALA A 36 -3.20 -0.98 -0.91
CA ALA A 36 -1.79 -0.66 -1.10
C ALA A 36 -1.14 -1.56 -2.17
N GLU A 37 -1.42 -2.87 -2.16
CA GLU A 37 -0.93 -3.80 -3.18
C GLU A 37 -1.50 -3.54 -4.59
N ARG A 38 -2.71 -2.96 -4.68
CA ARG A 38 -3.37 -2.66 -5.96
C ARG A 38 -2.98 -1.31 -6.56
N LEU A 39 -2.66 -0.34 -5.72
CA LEU A 39 -2.35 1.04 -6.12
C LEU A 39 -0.85 1.26 -6.38
N THR A 40 -0.02 0.26 -6.11
CA THR A 40 1.44 0.36 -6.18
C THR A 40 1.99 -0.71 -7.11
N ASP A 41 3.16 -0.48 -7.70
CA ASP A 41 3.76 -1.45 -8.61
C ASP A 41 4.30 -2.66 -7.85
N SER A 42 4.87 -2.41 -6.66
CA SER A 42 5.31 -3.47 -5.77
C SER A 42 5.12 -3.09 -4.31
N MET A 43 4.74 -4.06 -3.50
CA MET A 43 4.76 -3.96 -2.05
C MET A 43 5.42 -5.21 -1.45
N ALA A 44 6.42 -5.02 -0.61
CA ALA A 44 7.09 -6.06 0.14
C ALA A 44 6.93 -5.80 1.64
N VAL A 45 6.47 -6.81 2.38
CA VAL A 45 6.28 -6.74 3.84
C VAL A 45 7.26 -7.68 4.51
N ARG A 46 8.05 -7.15 5.45
CA ARG A 46 8.85 -7.92 6.39
C ARG A 46 8.31 -7.67 7.78
N THR A 47 7.75 -8.69 8.41
CA THR A 47 7.08 -8.56 9.71
C THR A 47 7.53 -9.64 10.69
N GLY A 48 7.51 -9.34 11.97
CA GLY A 48 7.80 -10.28 13.04
C GLY A 48 7.59 -9.67 14.42
N PRO A 49 7.96 -10.37 15.50
CA PRO A 49 7.73 -9.92 16.87
C PRO A 49 8.42 -8.59 17.25
N THR A 50 9.38 -8.14 16.43
CA THR A 50 10.17 -6.91 16.64
C THR A 50 9.69 -5.74 15.77
N GLY A 51 8.54 -5.87 15.10
CA GLY A 51 7.98 -4.82 14.24
C GLY A 51 7.71 -5.26 12.81
N THR A 52 7.24 -4.30 12.03
CA THR A 52 6.99 -4.46 10.59
C THR A 52 7.71 -3.39 9.81
N THR A 53 8.33 -3.79 8.69
CA THR A 53 8.78 -2.88 7.63
C THR A 53 8.00 -3.20 6.35
N VAL A 54 7.40 -2.17 5.75
CA VAL A 54 6.73 -2.24 4.46
C VAL A 54 7.50 -1.38 3.47
N ARG A 55 7.94 -1.98 2.37
CA ARG A 55 8.60 -1.28 1.25
C ARG A 55 7.65 -1.26 0.06
N VAL A 56 7.39 -0.06 -0.45
CA VAL A 56 6.47 0.20 -1.56
C VAL A 56 7.23 0.86 -2.70
N SER A 57 6.95 0.45 -3.94
CA SER A 57 7.43 1.15 -5.12
C SER A 57 6.26 1.55 -6.02
N ALA A 58 6.40 2.73 -6.63
CA ALA A 58 5.47 3.24 -7.61
C ALA A 58 6.23 4.05 -8.66
N TRP A 59 5.86 3.87 -9.92
CA TRP A 59 6.35 4.65 -11.04
C TRP A 59 5.62 5.99 -11.03
N LEU A 60 6.39 7.07 -10.88
CA LEU A 60 5.83 8.40 -10.98
C LEU A 60 5.97 8.84 -12.43
N SER A 61 4.84 8.83 -13.16
CA SER A 61 4.79 9.57 -14.41
C SER A 61 4.87 11.06 -14.09
N SER A 62 5.79 11.79 -14.68
CA SER A 62 5.68 13.24 -14.74
C SER A 62 4.51 13.57 -15.68
N GLN A 63 3.30 13.69 -15.13
CA GLN A 63 2.27 14.42 -15.86
C GLN A 63 2.76 15.88 -15.86
N PRO A 64 3.01 16.51 -17.02
CA PRO A 64 3.17 17.95 -17.04
C PRO A 64 1.90 18.51 -16.40
N GLU A 65 2.07 19.43 -15.44
CA GLU A 65 0.97 20.12 -14.79
C GLU A 65 0.02 20.59 -15.89
N SER A 66 -1.13 19.95 -16.01
CA SER A 66 -2.10 20.30 -17.05
C SER A 66 -2.57 21.68 -16.68
N ALA A 67 -2.03 22.70 -17.36
CA ALA A 67 -2.49 24.06 -17.25
C ALA A 67 -3.99 24.01 -17.49
N VAL A 68 -4.76 24.19 -16.42
CA VAL A 68 -6.21 24.33 -16.50
C VAL A 68 -6.42 25.56 -17.36
N SER A 69 -6.69 25.35 -18.65
CA SER A 69 -6.99 26.42 -19.58
C SER A 69 -8.40 26.89 -19.25
N VAL A 70 -8.50 27.85 -18.32
CA VAL A 70 -9.72 28.61 -18.10
C VAL A 70 -9.83 29.59 -19.29
N LEU A 71 -10.36 29.11 -20.41
CA LEU A 71 -10.73 29.96 -21.54
C LEU A 71 -12.15 29.62 -21.96
N GLY A 72 -13.04 30.60 -21.81
CA GLY A 72 -14.36 30.66 -22.45
C GLY A 72 -15.51 30.75 -21.47
#